data_AF-A0A433SIB9-F1
#
_entry.id   AF-A0A433SIB9-F1
#
_cell.length_a   1.000
_cell.length_b   1.000
_cell.length_c   1.000
_cell.angle_alpha   90.00
_cell.angle_beta   90.00
_cell.angle_gamma   90.00
#
_symmetry.space_group_name_H-M   'P 1'
#
loop_
_entity.id
_entity.type
_entity.pdbx_description
1 polymer ?
#
loop_
_entity_poly.entity_id
_entity_poly.type
_entity_poly.pdbx_seq_one_letter_code
_entity_poly.pdbx_strand_id
1 'polypeptide(L)'
;SYHFGVYFIYDNSTSRDNPLWKKCGNSIPEPIRSKENQLFVEFYFYPASNWTNPVFLASWAEVCGGALSGDNGTITSPNYPNNYWNEARCVWSITVEPGKFIWLTFHEFAVEDLENCAFDWVLVS
;
A
#
# COMPACT_ATOMS: atom_id res chain seq x y z
N SER A 1 -4.13 -32.24 -0.66
CA SER A 1 -5.16 -31.62 -1.50
C SER A 1 -4.49 -30.95 -2.67
N TYR A 2 -4.84 -31.33 -3.91
CA TYR A 2 -4.31 -30.66 -5.09
C TYR A 2 -4.94 -29.28 -5.19
N HIS A 3 -4.10 -28.24 -5.20
CA HIS A 3 -4.54 -26.87 -5.37
C HIS A 3 -4.20 -26.47 -6.80
N PHE A 4 -5.21 -26.28 -7.64
CA PHE A 4 -5.05 -26.17 -9.10
C PHE A 4 -4.91 -24.72 -9.59
N GLY A 5 -5.07 -23.73 -8.70
CA GLY A 5 -4.78 -22.33 -8.96
C GLY A 5 -4.01 -21.71 -7.78
N VAL A 6 -2.95 -20.98 -8.07
CA VAL A 6 -2.14 -20.26 -7.09
C VAL A 6 -2.00 -18.81 -7.52
N TYR A 7 -2.23 -17.90 -6.58
CA TYR A 7 -2.02 -16.46 -6.76
C TYR A 7 -0.73 -16.05 -6.06
N PHE A 8 0.04 -15.20 -6.72
CA PHE A 8 1.24 -14.57 -6.19
C PHE A 8 1.10 -13.05 -6.29
N ILE A 9 1.50 -12.35 -5.22
CA ILE A 9 1.58 -10.89 -5.20
C ILE A 9 3.00 -10.49 -4.81
N TYR A 10 3.58 -9.54 -5.55
CA TYR A 10 4.94 -9.05 -5.38
C TYR A 10 4.94 -7.53 -5.24
N ASP A 11 5.85 -6.99 -4.41
CA ASP A 11 6.01 -5.54 -4.16
C ASP A 11 6.82 -4.81 -5.22
N ASN A 12 7.46 -5.55 -6.12
CA ASN A 12 8.32 -4.99 -7.15
C ASN A 12 8.22 -5.85 -8.41
N SER A 13 8.33 -5.21 -9.57
CA SER A 13 8.30 -5.85 -10.89
C SER A 13 9.58 -6.59 -11.27
N THR A 14 10.70 -6.35 -10.56
CA THR A 14 12.03 -6.80 -10.99
C THR A 14 12.47 -8.18 -10.46
N SER A 15 11.95 -8.66 -9.33
CA SER A 15 12.26 -10.00 -8.80
C SER A 15 10.99 -10.75 -8.41
N ARG A 16 10.88 -11.99 -8.91
CA ARG A 16 9.78 -12.93 -8.59
C ARG A 16 10.19 -13.97 -7.54
N ASP A 17 11.36 -13.81 -6.91
CA ASP A 17 11.92 -14.82 -6.02
C ASP A 17 11.27 -14.81 -4.62
N ASN A 18 10.65 -13.69 -4.24
CA ASN A 18 10.04 -13.49 -2.92
C ASN A 18 8.67 -12.80 -3.03
N PRO A 19 7.58 -13.55 -3.25
CA PRO A 19 6.24 -12.98 -3.21
C PRO A 19 5.92 -12.47 -1.81
N LEU A 20 5.28 -11.31 -1.70
CA LEU A 20 4.66 -10.84 -0.46
C LEU A 20 3.61 -11.82 0.03
N TRP A 21 2.92 -12.44 -0.91
CA TRP A 21 1.78 -13.27 -0.62
C TRP A 21 1.62 -14.35 -1.67
N LYS A 22 1.38 -15.57 -1.21
CA LYS A 22 1.09 -16.75 -2.02
C LYS A 22 -0.06 -17.53 -1.39
N LYS A 23 -1.15 -17.73 -2.12
CA LYS A 23 -2.29 -18.53 -1.62
C LYS A 23 -3.02 -19.27 -2.73
N CYS A 24 -3.77 -20.27 -2.32
CA CYS A 24 -4.68 -21.06 -3.13
C CYS A 24 -5.96 -21.39 -2.34
N GLY A 25 -6.98 -21.88 -3.04
CA GLY A 25 -8.27 -22.25 -2.47
C GLY A 25 -9.36 -21.18 -2.64
N ASN A 26 -10.49 -21.37 -1.94
CA ASN A 26 -11.73 -20.62 -2.20
C ASN A 26 -12.04 -19.58 -1.11
N SER A 27 -11.08 -19.26 -0.24
CA SER A 27 -11.28 -18.23 0.80
C SER A 27 -10.79 -16.88 0.32
N ILE A 28 -11.66 -15.87 0.42
CA ILE A 28 -11.33 -14.47 0.15
C ILE A 28 -10.20 -14.05 1.11
N PRO A 29 -9.10 -13.48 0.61
CA PRO A 29 -8.03 -12.98 1.47
C PRO A 29 -8.36 -11.63 2.09
N GLU A 30 -7.71 -11.34 3.22
CA GLU A 30 -7.66 -9.97 3.75
C GLU A 30 -6.94 -9.04 2.75
N PRO A 31 -7.21 -7.72 2.78
CA PRO A 31 -6.53 -6.75 1.92
C PRO A 31 -5.01 -6.83 2.05
N ILE A 32 -4.31 -6.84 0.90
CA ILE A 32 -2.86 -6.95 0.83
C ILE A 32 -2.31 -5.56 0.54
N ARG A 33 -1.42 -5.07 1.40
CA ARG A 33 -0.79 -3.75 1.30
C ARG A 33 0.61 -3.88 0.71
N SER A 34 0.93 -3.04 -0.27
CA SER A 34 2.28 -2.92 -0.79
C SER A 34 3.21 -2.22 0.20
N LYS A 35 4.51 -2.56 0.16
CA LYS A 35 5.57 -1.79 0.82
C LYS A 35 6.05 -0.62 -0.03
N GLU A 36 5.87 -0.70 -1.35
CA GLU A 36 6.26 0.33 -2.32
C GLU A 36 5.06 0.80 -3.15
N ASN A 37 5.30 1.53 -4.24
CA ASN A 37 4.27 2.09 -5.12
C ASN A 37 3.86 1.15 -6.28
N GLN A 38 4.27 -0.12 -6.23
CA GLN A 38 3.95 -1.11 -7.27
C GLN A 38 3.50 -2.43 -6.65
N LEU A 39 2.53 -3.08 -7.29
CA LEU A 39 2.22 -4.49 -7.06
C LEU A 39 2.20 -5.23 -8.40
N PHE A 40 2.84 -6.39 -8.44
CA PHE A 40 2.69 -7.34 -9.54
C PHE A 40 1.85 -8.52 -9.08
N VAL A 41 0.80 -8.85 -9.82
CA VAL A 41 -0.11 -9.97 -9.52
C VAL A 41 0.05 -11.03 -10.59
N GLU A 42 0.43 -12.24 -10.18
CA GLU A 42 0.56 -13.40 -11.06
C GLU A 42 -0.45 -14.47 -10.66
N PHE A 43 -1.21 -14.94 -11.63
CA PHE A 43 -2.14 -16.06 -11.47
C PHE A 43 -1.66 -17.25 -12.29
N TYR A 44 -1.44 -18.38 -11.60
CA TYR A 44 -1.04 -19.63 -12.23
C TYR A 44 -2.15 -20.67 -12.08
N PHE A 45 -2.57 -21.29 -13.18
CA PHE A 45 -3.58 -22.36 -13.22
C PHE A 45 -3.04 -23.61 -13.92
N TYR A 46 -3.21 -24.77 -13.27
CA TYR A 46 -2.96 -26.09 -13.86
C TYR A 46 -4.28 -26.66 -14.40
N PRO A 47 -4.48 -26.77 -15.72
CA PRO A 47 -5.70 -27.34 -16.28
C PRO A 47 -5.80 -28.85 -15.94
N ALA A 48 -6.90 -29.23 -15.29
CA ALA A 48 -7.28 -30.62 -15.05
C ALA A 48 -8.64 -30.90 -15.71
N SER A 49 -8.83 -32.13 -16.22
CA SER A 49 -9.93 -32.50 -17.12
C SER A 49 -11.35 -32.45 -16.52
N ASN A 50 -11.48 -32.05 -15.26
CA ASN A 50 -12.70 -32.14 -14.46
C ASN A 50 -12.93 -30.91 -13.54
N TRP A 51 -12.27 -29.77 -13.82
CA TRP A 51 -12.43 -28.56 -13.03
C TRP A 51 -13.03 -27.40 -13.83
N THR A 52 -13.90 -26.65 -13.17
CA THR A 52 -14.49 -25.41 -13.67
C THR A 52 -13.43 -24.31 -13.80
N ASN A 53 -13.60 -23.43 -14.79
CA ASN A 53 -12.72 -22.28 -15.01
C ASN A 53 -12.55 -21.47 -13.71
N PRO A 54 -11.33 -21.19 -13.27
CA PRO A 54 -11.10 -20.37 -12.09
C PRO A 54 -11.65 -18.96 -12.33
N VAL A 55 -12.24 -18.39 -11.27
CA VAL A 55 -12.77 -17.01 -11.27
C VAL A 55 -12.17 -16.26 -10.09
N PHE A 56 -11.75 -15.03 -10.35
CA PHE A 56 -11.41 -14.06 -9.33
C PHE A 56 -11.84 -12.68 -9.78
N LEU A 57 -12.19 -11.84 -8.81
CA LEU A 57 -12.37 -10.41 -8.98
C LEU A 57 -11.55 -9.75 -7.89
N ALA A 58 -10.65 -8.86 -8.29
CA ALA A 58 -9.85 -8.05 -7.37
C ALA A 58 -10.05 -6.58 -7.74
N SER A 59 -10.25 -5.74 -6.74
CA SER A 59 -10.09 -4.30 -6.85
C SER A 59 -8.82 -3.89 -6.13
N TRP A 60 -8.19 -2.84 -6.62
CA TRP A 60 -7.09 -2.19 -5.93
C TRP A 60 -7.49 -0.75 -5.66
N ALA A 61 -7.01 -0.22 -4.54
CA ALA A 61 -7.08 1.18 -4.21
C ALA A 61 -5.70 1.55 -3.68
N GLU A 62 -5.21 2.71 -4.07
CA GLU A 62 -3.99 3.21 -3.49
C GLU A 62 -4.23 3.57 -2.01
N VAL A 63 -3.29 3.23 -1.15
CA VAL A 63 -3.36 3.49 0.28
C VAL A 63 -2.14 4.29 0.73
N CYS A 64 -2.38 5.34 1.52
CA CYS A 64 -1.34 6.19 2.09
C CYS A 64 -1.49 6.30 3.62
N GLY A 65 -0.46 6.78 4.31
CA GLY A 65 -0.43 6.79 5.78
C GLY A 65 0.22 5.54 6.38
N GLY A 66 0.04 5.32 7.68
CA GLY A 66 0.54 4.14 8.41
C GLY A 66 1.15 4.48 9.76
N ALA A 67 1.60 3.44 10.49
CA ALA A 67 2.34 3.60 11.73
C ALA A 67 3.85 3.60 11.45
N LEU A 68 4.54 4.59 12.00
CA LEU A 68 5.98 4.78 11.91
C LEU A 68 6.56 4.74 13.32
N SER A 69 7.70 4.08 13.46
CA SER A 69 8.42 3.98 14.73
C SER A 69 9.92 3.97 14.51
N GLY A 70 10.67 4.51 15.46
CA GLY A 70 12.13 4.57 15.42
C GLY A 70 12.65 5.96 15.75
N ASP A 71 13.96 6.14 15.62
CA ASP A 71 14.62 7.40 15.97
C ASP A 71 14.56 8.45 14.85
N ASN A 72 14.27 8.04 13.61
CA ASN A 72 14.07 8.91 12.46
C ASN A 72 13.24 8.21 11.37
N GLY A 73 12.79 8.98 10.40
CA GLY A 73 12.06 8.49 9.23
C GLY A 73 11.67 9.64 8.30
N THR A 74 11.04 9.31 7.18
CA THR A 74 10.54 10.29 6.20
C THR A 74 9.11 9.95 5.84
N ILE A 75 8.27 10.98 5.74
CA ILE A 75 6.91 10.90 5.23
C ILE A 75 6.87 11.69 3.93
N THR A 76 6.24 11.13 2.91
CA THR A 76 5.96 11.82 1.66
C THR A 76 4.46 11.85 1.40
N SER A 77 4.02 12.88 0.66
CA SER A 77 2.72 12.83 0.02
C SER A 77 2.67 11.62 -0.91
N PRO A 78 1.47 11.10 -1.17
CA PRO A 78 1.34 10.02 -2.13
C PRO A 78 1.81 10.46 -3.52
N ASN A 79 2.43 9.54 -4.27
CA ASN A 79 3.00 9.78 -5.60
C ASN A 79 4.17 10.79 -5.67
N TYR A 80 4.68 11.29 -4.53
CA TYR A 80 5.88 12.15 -4.50
C TYR A 80 7.04 11.51 -5.29
N PRO A 81 7.75 12.26 -6.16
CA PRO A 81 7.74 13.72 -6.30
C PRO A 81 6.66 14.30 -7.23
N ASN A 82 5.75 13.48 -7.74
CA ASN A 82 4.63 13.96 -8.55
C ASN A 82 3.48 14.44 -7.65
N ASN A 83 2.46 15.05 -8.26
CA ASN A 83 1.25 15.50 -7.56
C ASN A 83 0.55 14.33 -6.85
N TYR A 84 0.01 14.61 -5.66
CA TYR A 84 -0.95 13.74 -5.00
C TYR A 84 -2.23 13.64 -5.83
N TRP A 85 -2.98 12.55 -5.67
CA TRP A 85 -4.28 12.40 -6.32
C TRP A 85 -5.38 13.18 -5.60
N ASN A 86 -6.45 13.50 -6.34
CA ASN A 86 -7.64 14.13 -5.79
C ASN A 86 -8.26 13.28 -4.66
N GLU A 87 -8.73 13.93 -3.60
CA GLU A 87 -9.37 13.29 -2.45
C GLU A 87 -8.45 12.35 -1.64
N ALA A 88 -7.13 12.54 -1.72
CA ALA A 88 -6.18 11.80 -0.90
C ALA A 88 -6.45 12.00 0.60
N ARG A 89 -6.62 10.89 1.32
CA ARG A 89 -6.83 10.88 2.78
C ARG A 89 -5.81 10.00 3.47
N CYS A 90 -4.73 10.60 3.93
CA CYS A 90 -3.59 9.91 4.53
C CYS A 90 -3.48 10.24 6.02
N VAL A 91 -3.18 9.24 6.85
CA VAL A 91 -2.93 9.43 8.29
C VAL A 91 -1.66 8.68 8.67
N TRP A 92 -0.68 9.40 9.19
CA TRP A 92 0.55 8.83 9.73
C TRP A 92 0.56 8.96 11.25
N SER A 93 0.86 7.86 11.94
CA SER A 93 1.06 7.83 13.39
C SER A 93 2.53 7.57 13.68
N ILE A 94 3.22 8.52 14.32
CA ILE A 94 4.64 8.41 14.63
C ILE A 94 4.80 8.14 16.13
N THR A 95 5.46 7.03 16.48
CA THR A 95 5.72 6.63 17.86
C THR A 95 7.23 6.54 18.11
N VAL A 96 7.70 7.23 19.14
CA VAL A 96 9.09 7.15 19.63
C VAL A 96 9.13 6.52 21.01
N GLU A 97 10.31 6.06 21.45
CA GLU A 97 10.47 5.49 22.78
C GLU A 97 10.16 6.52 23.90
N PRO A 98 9.72 6.06 25.08
CA PRO A 98 9.47 6.94 26.22
C PRO A 98 10.68 7.83 26.55
N GLY A 99 10.43 9.13 26.77
CA GLY A 99 11.48 10.12 27.06
C GLY A 99 12.11 10.78 25.82
N LYS A 100 11.73 10.36 24.61
CA LYS A 100 12.07 11.04 23.35
C LYS A 100 10.95 11.97 22.89
N PHE A 101 11.30 12.96 22.07
CA PHE A 101 10.38 13.92 21.46
C PHE A 101 10.49 13.86 19.94
N ILE A 102 9.39 14.13 19.25
CA ILE A 102 9.35 14.15 17.78
C ILE A 102 9.63 15.57 17.30
N TRP A 103 10.63 15.72 16.43
CA TRP A 103 10.92 16.96 15.72
C TRP A 103 10.57 16.80 14.23
N LEU A 104 9.45 17.37 13.80
CA LEU A 104 8.98 17.28 12.41
C LEU A 104 9.49 18.49 11.61
N THR A 105 10.15 18.25 10.48
CA THR A 105 10.63 19.29 9.56
C THR A 105 10.05 19.06 8.17
N PHE A 106 9.42 20.08 7.60
CA PHE A 106 9.00 20.07 6.19
C PHE A 106 10.17 20.54 5.32
N HIS A 107 10.58 19.71 4.36
CA HIS A 107 11.62 20.07 3.38
C HIS A 107 11.03 20.63 2.08
N GLU A 108 9.83 20.16 1.72
CA GLU A 108 9.04 20.64 0.59
C GLU A 108 7.57 20.63 1.02
N PHE A 109 6.82 21.65 0.60
CA PHE A 109 5.40 21.78 0.93
C PHE A 109 4.68 22.58 -0.17
N ALA A 110 3.78 21.91 -0.88
CA ALA A 110 2.97 22.50 -1.93
C ALA A 110 1.60 21.79 -1.93
N VAL A 111 0.58 22.46 -1.41
CA VAL A 111 -0.84 22.06 -1.43
C VAL A 111 -1.67 23.25 -1.93
N GLU A 112 -2.92 23.03 -2.30
CA GLU A 112 -3.80 24.13 -2.70
C GLU A 112 -3.95 25.18 -1.57
N ASP A 113 -3.61 26.44 -1.87
CA ASP A 113 -3.67 27.56 -0.93
C ASP A 113 -4.95 28.38 -1.14
N LEU A 114 -5.96 28.06 -0.34
CA LEU A 114 -7.22 28.81 -0.26
C LEU A 114 -7.56 29.18 1.18
N GLU A 115 -8.48 30.12 1.32
CA GLU A 115 -8.91 30.65 2.62
C GLU A 115 -9.29 29.53 3.59
N ASN A 116 -8.70 29.54 4.78
CA ASN A 116 -8.87 28.54 5.84
C ASN A 116 -8.59 27.08 5.41
N CYS A 117 -7.74 26.88 4.41
CA CYS A 117 -7.40 25.57 3.86
C CYS A 117 -8.64 24.77 3.43
N ALA A 118 -9.56 25.42 2.71
CA ALA A 118 -10.88 24.88 2.39
C ALA A 118 -10.87 23.59 1.53
N PHE A 119 -9.83 23.37 0.72
CA PHE A 119 -9.69 22.17 -0.10
C PHE A 119 -8.64 21.23 0.49
N ASP A 120 -7.37 21.64 0.48
CA ASP A 120 -6.27 20.80 0.91
C ASP A 120 -5.62 21.30 2.19
N TRP A 121 -5.23 20.38 3.07
CA TRP A 121 -4.52 20.68 4.31
C TRP A 121 -3.67 19.51 4.79
N VAL A 122 -2.65 19.84 5.58
CA VAL A 122 -1.91 18.88 6.41
C VAL A 122 -2.11 19.30 7.86
N LEU A 123 -2.74 18.44 8.65
CA LEU A 123 -2.98 18.67 10.07
C LEU A 123 -1.95 17.89 10.89
N VAL A 124 -1.36 18.57 11.87
CA VAL A 124 -0.53 17.97 12.91
C VAL A 124 -1.28 18.11 14.22
N SER A 125 -1.53 16.99 14.90
CA SER A 125 -2.34 16.92 16.14
C SER A 125 -1.72 15.99 17.17
#